data_AF-A0A699K9X5-F1
#
_entry.id   AF-A0A699K9X5-F1
#
_cell.length_a   1.000
_cell.length_b   1.000
_cell.length_c   1.000
_cell.angle_alpha   90.00
_cell.angle_beta   90.00
_cell.angle_gamma   90.00
#
_symmetry.space_group_name_H-M   'P 1'
#
loop_
_entity.id
_entity.type
_entity.pdbx_description
1 polymer ?
#
loop_
_entity_poly.entity_id
_entity_poly.type
_entity_poly.pdbx_seq_one_letter_code
_entity_poly.pdbx_strand_id
1 'polypeptide(L)'
;MGEINHFFHEKHPLKLIDWEMISGTMKGDDDEENSKGVVVGCDMCEEPLSIGDSAYACIECRFFLHKSCSQLPETINFHSLFQNPL
;
A
#
# COMPACT_ATOMS: atom_id res chain seq x y z
N MET A 1 13.60 8.81 -0.11
CA MET A 1 12.35 8.02 -0.09
C MET A 1 11.52 8.46 -1.28
N GLY A 2 10.96 7.52 -2.04
CA GLY A 2 10.10 7.84 -3.19
C GLY A 2 8.71 8.26 -2.72
N GLU A 3 8.07 9.18 -3.43
CA GLU A 3 6.69 9.63 -3.16
C GLU A 3 5.90 9.60 -4.47
N ILE A 4 4.60 9.32 -4.37
CA ILE A 4 3.69 9.28 -5.53
C ILE A 4 2.40 10.01 -5.21
N ASN A 5 1.84 10.68 -6.23
CA ASN A 5 0.45 11.13 -6.21
C ASN A 5 -0.38 10.01 -6.85
N HIS A 6 -1.25 9.38 -6.07
CA HIS A 6 -2.07 8.26 -6.54
C HIS A 6 -3.50 8.71 -6.76
N PHE A 7 -4.12 8.27 -7.84
CA PHE A 7 -5.47 8.70 -8.27
C PHE A 7 -6.57 8.28 -7.27
N PHE A 8 -6.38 7.20 -6.51
CA PHE A 8 -7.28 6.84 -5.40
C PHE A 8 -7.01 7.63 -4.10
N HIS A 9 -5.96 8.46 -4.07
CA HIS A 9 -5.57 9.25 -2.89
C HIS A 9 -4.87 10.56 -3.30
N GLU A 10 -5.59 11.47 -3.96
CA GLU A 10 -5.01 12.66 -4.58
C GLU A 10 -4.70 13.80 -3.60
N LYS A 11 -5.36 13.81 -2.43
CA LYS A 11 -5.23 14.90 -1.46
C LYS A 11 -3.82 14.99 -0.88
N HIS A 12 -3.15 13.86 -0.71
CA HIS A 12 -1.82 13.76 -0.13
C HIS A 12 -0.96 12.78 -0.92
N PRO A 13 0.34 13.05 -1.11
CA PRO A 13 1.24 12.08 -1.71
C PRO A 13 1.40 10.88 -0.77
N LEU A 14 1.43 9.67 -1.33
CA LEU A 14 1.89 8.51 -0.57
C LEU A 14 3.41 8.46 -0.56
N LYS A 15 3.97 8.07 0.59
CA LYS A 15 5.42 7.89 0.77
C LYS A 15 5.75 6.41 0.77
N LEU A 16 6.85 6.05 0.13
CA LEU A 16 7.40 4.70 0.22
C LEU A 16 7.95 4.49 1.63
N ILE A 17 7.38 3.53 2.34
CA ILE A 17 7.78 3.14 3.70
C ILE A 17 8.10 1.65 3.75
N ASP A 18 9.04 1.30 4.61
CA ASP A 18 9.43 -0.09 4.85
C ASP A 18 8.61 -0.71 5.98
N TRP A 19 8.50 -2.05 6.00
CA TRP A 19 7.75 -2.81 6.99
C TRP A 19 8.06 -2.44 8.45
N GLU A 20 9.32 -2.12 8.75
CA GLU A 20 9.73 -1.71 10.10
C GLU A 20 8.99 -0.44 10.57
N MET A 21 8.83 0.55 9.68
CA MET A 21 8.09 1.78 9.98
C MET A 21 6.60 1.51 10.12
N ILE A 22 6.05 0.61 9.30
CA ILE A 22 4.64 0.19 9.40
C ILE A 22 4.37 -0.42 10.78
N SER A 23 5.21 -1.37 11.20
CA SER A 23 5.09 -2.04 12.50
C SER A 23 5.26 -1.09 13.69
N GLY A 24 6.08 -0.03 13.54
CA GLY A 24 6.32 0.96 14.59
C GLY A 24 5.18 1.96 14.77
N THR A 25 4.45 2.31 13.70
CA THR A 25 3.36 3.30 13.76
C THR A 25 2.06 2.79 14.40
N MET A 26 1.91 1.47 14.57
CA MET A 26 0.70 0.85 15.12
C MET A 26 0.88 0.21 16.51
N LYS A 27 2.03 0.36 17.16
CA LYS A 27 2.17 -0.01 18.57
C LYS A 27 1.39 0.99 19.42
N GLY A 28 0.20 0.59 19.85
CA GLY A 28 -0.46 1.20 20.99
C GLY A 28 0.34 0.91 22.27
N ASP A 29 0.32 1.85 23.20
CA ASP A 29 1.01 1.79 24.51
C ASP A 29 0.36 0.79 25.48
N ASP A 30 0.04 -0.42 25.02
CA ASP A 30 -0.60 -1.44 25.85
C ASP A 30 0.40 -2.59 26.11
N ASP A 31 0.70 -2.76 27.40
CA ASP A 31 1.52 -3.81 27.97
C ASP A 31 0.95 -5.22 27.67
N GLU A 32 1.86 -6.21 27.60
CA GLU A 32 1.62 -7.65 27.81
C GLU A 32 1.46 -8.58 26.56
N GLU A 33 2.58 -9.25 26.27
CA GLU A 33 2.73 -10.69 25.95
C GLU A 33 1.66 -11.38 25.09
N ASN A 34 1.50 -10.97 23.83
CA ASN A 34 1.24 -11.90 22.72
C ASN A 34 1.55 -11.19 21.41
N SER A 35 2.69 -11.47 20.78
CA SER A 35 3.13 -10.86 19.52
C SER A 35 2.25 -11.31 18.33
N LYS A 36 0.95 -10.97 18.35
CA LYS A 36 0.13 -10.96 17.14
C LYS A 36 0.64 -9.79 16.31
N GLY A 37 1.51 -10.08 15.36
CA GLY A 37 1.99 -9.08 14.41
C GLY A 37 0.82 -8.30 13.83
N VAL A 38 0.93 -6.98 13.78
CA VAL A 38 -0.07 -6.13 13.13
C VAL A 38 -0.10 -6.50 11.66
N VAL A 39 -1.26 -6.98 11.20
CA VAL A 39 -1.50 -7.26 9.78
C VAL A 39 -2.10 -6.00 9.16
N VAL A 40 -1.36 -5.33 8.29
CA VAL A 40 -1.84 -4.17 7.53
C VAL A 40 -2.31 -4.63 6.16
N GLY A 41 -3.53 -4.26 5.78
CA GLY A 41 -4.11 -4.56 4.47
C GLY A 41 -3.75 -3.50 3.43
N CYS A 42 -3.76 -3.90 2.16
CA CYS A 42 -3.73 -2.98 1.03
C CYS A 42 -5.14 -2.47 0.74
N ASP A 43 -5.34 -1.15 0.71
CA ASP A 43 -6.66 -0.54 0.48
C ASP A 43 -7.23 -0.74 -0.93
N MET A 44 -6.44 -1.28 -1.87
CA MET A 44 -6.86 -1.46 -3.26
C MET A 44 -7.18 -2.90 -3.65
N CYS A 45 -6.45 -3.88 -3.10
CA CYS A 45 -6.70 -5.30 -3.36
C CYS A 45 -7.22 -6.06 -2.15
N GLU A 46 -7.33 -5.40 -0.99
CA GLU A 46 -7.82 -5.95 0.28
C GLU A 46 -6.97 -7.10 0.86
N GLU A 47 -5.86 -7.45 0.21
CA GLU A 47 -4.89 -8.45 0.66
C GLU A 47 -3.88 -7.85 1.65
N PRO A 48 -3.34 -8.65 2.58
CA PRO A 48 -2.32 -8.19 3.51
C PRO A 48 -1.04 -7.75 2.80
N LEU A 49 -0.39 -6.73 3.36
CA LEU A 49 0.99 -6.38 3.02
C LEU A 49 1.92 -7.50 3.50
N SER A 50 2.86 -7.91 2.66
CA SER A 50 3.86 -8.89 3.02
C SER A 50 4.81 -8.35 4.10
N ILE A 51 5.13 -9.19 5.07
CA ILE A 51 6.16 -8.90 6.06
C ILE A 51 7.50 -8.71 5.34
N GLY A 52 8.16 -7.57 5.60
CA GLY A 52 9.48 -7.24 5.03
C GLY A 52 9.44 -6.52 3.68
N ASP A 53 8.28 -6.39 3.04
CA ASP A 53 8.16 -5.62 1.79
C ASP A 53 7.94 -4.13 2.06
N SER A 54 8.37 -3.29 1.10
CA SER A 54 8.04 -1.86 1.09
C SER A 54 6.64 -1.61 0.54
N ALA A 55 5.93 -0.64 1.11
CA ALA A 55 4.60 -0.22 0.68
C ALA A 55 4.54 1.30 0.50
N TYR A 56 3.60 1.78 -0.31
CA TYR A 56 3.27 3.20 -0.33
C TYR A 56 2.20 3.48 0.70
N ALA A 57 2.41 4.48 1.55
CA ALA A 57 1.44 4.82 2.58
C ALA A 57 1.28 6.32 2.78
N CYS A 58 0.07 6.71 3.18
CA CYS A 58 -0.23 7.98 3.79
C CYS A 58 -0.61 7.73 5.26
N ILE A 59 0.33 7.97 6.17
CA ILE A 59 0.14 7.73 7.61
C ILE A 59 -1.00 8.58 8.19
N GLU A 60 -1.13 9.83 7.71
CA GLU A 60 -2.19 10.76 8.14
C GLU A 60 -3.59 10.21 7.84
N CYS A 61 -3.74 9.54 6.70
CA CYS A 61 -5.01 8.99 6.24
C CYS A 61 -5.17 7.50 6.55
N ARG A 62 -4.13 6.84 7.09
CA ARG A 62 -4.02 5.38 7.25
C ARG A 62 -4.35 4.62 5.96
N PHE A 63 -3.82 5.11 4.85
CA PHE A 63 -4.02 4.52 3.53
C PHE A 63 -2.72 3.84 3.07
N PHE A 64 -2.79 2.57 2.68
CA PHE A 64 -1.66 1.69 2.42
C PHE A 64 -1.86 0.91 1.12
N LEU A 65 -0.81 0.86 0.28
CA LEU A 65 -0.83 0.16 -0.99
C LEU A 65 0.43 -0.68 -1.16
N HIS A 66 0.28 -1.90 -1.70
CA HIS A 66 1.44 -2.59 -2.28
C HIS A 66 2.08 -1.71 -3.35
N LYS A 67 3.40 -1.83 -3.51
CA LYS A 67 4.11 -1.13 -4.59
C LYS A 67 3.54 -1.46 -5.98
N SER A 68 3.13 -2.70 -6.22
CA SER A 68 2.46 -3.11 -7.45
C SER A 68 1.08 -2.46 -7.62
N CYS A 69 0.26 -2.44 -6.58
CA CYS A 69 -1.07 -1.80 -6.60
C CYS A 69 -0.95 -0.30 -6.90
N SER A 70 0.08 0.36 -6.38
CA SER A 70 0.34 1.78 -6.63
C SER A 70 0.72 2.13 -8.08
N GLN A 71 1.08 1.13 -8.88
CA GLN A 71 1.50 1.27 -10.28
C GLN A 71 0.39 0.87 -11.26
N LEU A 72 -0.77 0.43 -10.76
CA LEU A 72 -1.88 0.06 -11.61
C LEU A 72 -2.41 1.30 -12.34
N PRO A 73 -2.76 1.17 -13.63
CA PRO A 73 -3.36 2.27 -14.36
C PRO A 73 -4.75 2.58 -13.79
N GLU A 74 -5.13 3.86 -13.82
CA GLU A 74 -6.45 4.31 -13.41
C GLU A 74 -7.58 3.68 -14.24
N THR A 75 -7.31 3.47 -15.52
CA THR A 75 -8.26 2.85 -16.45
C THR A 75 -7.62 1.72 -17.23
N ILE A 76 -8.34 0.60 -17.34
CA ILE A 76 -7.94 -0.50 -18.22
C ILE A 76 -8.40 -0.12 -19.62
N ASN A 77 -7.45 0.17 -20.51
CA ASN A 77 -7.77 0.41 -21.92
C ASN A 77 -7.93 -0.93 -22.64
N PHE A 78 -9.18 -1.42 -22.71
CA PHE A 78 -9.51 -2.68 -23.38
C PHE A 78 -9.13 -2.70 -24.86
N HIS A 79 -9.09 -1.54 -25.54
CA HIS A 79 -8.70 -1.48 -26.94
C HIS A 79 -7.25 -1.93 -27.16
N SER A 80 -6.36 -1.69 -26.21
CA SER A 80 -4.96 -2.16 -26.25
C SER A 80 -4.80 -3.66 -25.95
N LEU A 81 -5.77 -4.31 -25.30
CA LEU A 81 -5.70 -5.73 -24.93
C LEU A 81 -6.01 -6.67 -26.10
N PHE A 82 -6.63 -6.17 -27.16
CA PHE A 82 -7.04 -6.96 -28.33
C PHE A 82 -6.17 -6.71 -29.58
N GLN A 83 -5.07 -5.94 -29.49
CA GLN A 83 -4.22 -5.64 -30.65
C GLN A 83 -3.11 -6.65 -30.93
N ASN A 84 -3.18 -7.85 -30.36
CA ASN A 84 -2.34 -8.96 -30.80
C ASN A 84 -3.19 -9.88 -31.72
N PRO A 85 -3.24 -9.62 -33.04
CA PRO A 85 -3.74 -10.62 -33.96
C PRO A 85 -2.80 -11.84 -33.89
N LEU A 86 -3.41 -13.03 -33.80
CA LEU A 86 -2.75 -14.34 -33.83
C LEU A 86 -1.87 -14.51 -35.07
#